data_AF-B0D041-F1
#
_entry.id   AF-B0D041-F1
#
_cell.length_a   1.000
_cell.length_b   1.000
_cell.length_c   1.000
_cell.angle_alpha   90.00
_cell.angle_beta   90.00
_cell.angle_gamma   90.00
#
_symmetry.space_group_name_H-M   'P 1'
#
loop_
_entity.id
_entity.type
_entity.pdbx_description
1 polymer ?
#
loop_
_entity_poly.entity_id
_entity_poly.type
_entity_poly.pdbx_seq_one_letter_code
_entity_poly.pdbx_strand_id
1 'polypeptide(L)'
;MRALLGVTHTRVNGKMALELPAPLEPGLPVQMSAEGHKLWNPYWLKETTDAEDAENAKFIDTVVSTLVANSKAPGAVSLIPAASLEPPYEAIFNAVKGHFTYLCGKYQQTVDPAAKGKGKKKVEDSRHRGQKKTKLARRMGHVSEFEKEHAISGISDFVAFDYMSSKDDGPGLVSKETWAQKAGRYGGCRKTMLEVPRLQWRDEKVSRLYYALDKIAWDAGETSTHGRFHGFQENTDVDKPKCRVPRSMLDEGWIVASGNQNIIVAPEPKGVKLKDIKIEDSELDQEDLAALKEWREWDSEPSQINIDDTNVGEV
;
A
#
# COMPACT_ATOMS: atom_id res chain seq x y z
N MET A 1 -11.67 -8.32 26.97
CA MET A 1 -11.45 -9.25 25.84
C MET A 1 -10.13 -10.02 25.98
N ARG A 2 -8.95 -9.37 26.01
CA ARG A 2 -7.64 -10.06 26.08
C ARG A 2 -7.50 -11.06 27.25
N ALA A 3 -7.86 -10.64 28.47
CA ALA A 3 -7.84 -11.50 29.65
C ALA A 3 -8.77 -12.72 29.54
N LEU A 4 -9.92 -12.56 28.87
CA LEU A 4 -10.89 -13.65 28.64
C LEU A 4 -10.42 -14.65 27.57
N LEU A 5 -9.41 -14.28 26.79
CA LEU A 5 -8.88 -15.06 25.67
C LEU A 5 -7.44 -15.54 25.90
N GLY A 6 -6.85 -15.28 27.07
CA GLY A 6 -5.46 -15.65 27.35
C GLY A 6 -4.44 -15.00 26.40
N VAL A 7 -4.76 -13.85 25.79
CA VAL A 7 -3.85 -13.20 24.84
C VAL A 7 -2.67 -12.58 25.58
N THR A 8 -1.47 -13.07 25.30
CA THR A 8 -0.22 -12.56 25.87
C THR A 8 0.48 -11.62 24.89
N HIS A 9 1.36 -10.77 25.42
CA HIS A 9 2.29 -10.01 24.58
C HIS A 9 3.67 -10.60 24.74
N THR A 10 4.31 -10.85 23.62
CA THR A 10 5.70 -11.28 23.57
C THR A 10 6.51 -10.29 22.75
N ARG A 11 7.82 -10.20 23.02
CA ARG A 11 8.73 -9.41 22.19
C ARG A 11 9.35 -10.34 21.15
N VAL A 12 9.07 -10.07 19.88
CA VAL A 12 9.68 -10.75 18.74
C VAL A 12 10.51 -9.72 17.98
N ASN A 13 11.84 -9.91 17.94
CA ASN A 13 12.78 -8.99 17.27
C ASN A 13 12.62 -7.52 17.72
N GLY A 14 12.45 -7.30 19.03
CA GLY A 14 12.27 -5.95 19.61
C GLY A 14 10.90 -5.31 19.38
N LYS A 15 9.98 -5.97 18.65
CA LYS A 15 8.60 -5.51 18.46
C LYS A 15 7.65 -6.29 19.35
N MET A 16 6.66 -5.60 19.91
CA MET A 16 5.55 -6.24 20.63
C MET A 16 4.68 -7.01 19.64
N ALA A 17 4.57 -8.32 19.84
CA ALA A 17 3.69 -9.22 19.12
C ALA A 17 2.58 -9.71 20.06
N LEU A 18 1.39 -9.94 19.50
CA LEU A 18 0.32 -10.64 20.19
C LEU A 18 0.52 -12.13 19.97
N GLU A 19 0.54 -12.90 21.05
CA GLU A 19 0.50 -14.34 21.01
C GLU A 19 -0.92 -14.78 21.40
N LEU A 20 -1.54 -15.52 20.49
CA LEU A 20 -2.91 -16.01 20.62
C LEU A 20 -2.83 -17.50 20.97
N PRO A 21 -3.55 -17.99 22.00
CA PRO A 21 -3.52 -19.40 22.34
C PRO A 21 -4.11 -20.24 21.21
N ALA A 22 -3.60 -21.47 21.06
CA ALA A 22 -4.20 -22.43 20.15
C ALA A 22 -5.66 -22.70 20.55
N PRO A 23 -6.57 -22.94 19.59
CA PRO A 23 -7.91 -23.37 19.91
C PRO A 23 -7.84 -24.74 20.58
N LEU A 24 -8.57 -24.95 21.67
CA LEU A 24 -8.78 -26.26 22.27
C LEU A 24 -9.52 -27.16 21.27
N GLU A 25 -9.05 -28.40 21.19
CA GLU A 25 -9.74 -29.46 20.49
C GLU A 25 -11.09 -29.78 21.17
N PRO A 26 -12.10 -30.20 20.40
CA PRO A 26 -13.39 -30.61 20.96
C PRO A 26 -13.24 -31.67 22.05
N GLY A 27 -13.86 -31.45 23.22
CA GLY A 27 -13.87 -32.40 24.33
C GLY A 27 -12.73 -32.22 25.35
N LEU A 28 -11.78 -31.31 25.12
CA LEU A 28 -10.77 -30.97 26.13
C LEU A 28 -11.36 -30.12 27.27
N PRO A 29 -10.83 -30.26 28.50
CA PRO A 29 -11.29 -29.49 29.65
C PRO A 29 -11.04 -28.00 29.43
N VAL A 30 -11.94 -27.18 29.97
CA VAL A 30 -11.87 -25.72 29.81
C VAL A 30 -10.57 -25.18 30.41
N GLN A 31 -9.87 -24.34 29.66
CA GLN A 31 -8.69 -23.65 30.16
C GLN A 31 -9.04 -22.58 31.19
N MET A 32 -8.18 -22.44 32.18
CA MET A 32 -8.28 -21.42 33.23
C MET A 32 -7.07 -20.49 33.14
N SER A 33 -7.28 -19.19 33.39
CA SER A 33 -6.19 -18.23 33.50
C SER A 33 -5.39 -18.47 34.78
N ALA A 34 -4.22 -17.83 34.90
CA ALA A 34 -3.42 -17.87 36.12
C ALA A 34 -4.17 -17.30 37.34
N GLU A 35 -5.11 -16.39 37.11
CA GLU A 35 -5.99 -15.83 38.14
C GLU A 35 -7.27 -16.68 38.40
N GLY A 36 -7.39 -17.86 37.78
CA GLY A 36 -8.53 -18.75 37.97
C GLY A 36 -9.79 -18.34 37.19
N HIS A 37 -9.67 -17.49 36.17
CA HIS A 37 -10.80 -17.15 35.31
C HIS A 37 -10.96 -18.18 34.18
N LYS A 38 -12.20 -18.53 33.85
CA LYS A 38 -12.50 -19.37 32.67
C LYS A 38 -12.03 -18.66 31.41
N LEU A 39 -11.09 -19.26 30.68
CA LEU A 39 -10.69 -18.79 29.37
C LEU A 39 -11.68 -19.26 28.33
N TRP A 40 -12.04 -18.35 27.43
CA TRP A 40 -12.85 -18.67 26.28
C TRP A 40 -11.99 -19.26 25.17
N ASN A 41 -12.55 -20.27 24.51
CA ASN A 41 -11.88 -20.98 23.43
C ASN A 41 -12.56 -20.73 22.09
N PRO A 42 -12.37 -19.54 21.50
CA PRO A 42 -12.94 -19.27 20.20
C PRO A 42 -12.33 -20.17 19.11
N TYR A 43 -13.15 -20.51 18.12
CA TYR A 43 -12.67 -21.16 16.92
C TYR A 43 -11.99 -20.12 16.01
N TRP A 44 -10.67 -19.98 16.13
CA TRP A 44 -9.88 -18.95 15.43
C TRP A 44 -9.84 -19.08 13.91
N LEU A 45 -10.09 -20.28 13.37
CA LEU A 45 -9.96 -20.56 11.94
C LEU A 45 -11.24 -20.28 11.14
N LYS A 46 -12.39 -20.09 11.79
CA LYS A 46 -13.66 -19.75 11.15
C LYS A 46 -13.84 -18.24 11.13
N GLU A 47 -14.36 -17.74 10.02
CA GLU A 47 -14.72 -16.34 9.93
C GLU A 47 -15.97 -16.06 10.77
N THR A 48 -15.95 -14.96 11.52
CA THR A 48 -17.06 -14.47 12.35
C THR A 48 -18.32 -14.06 11.55
N THR A 49 -18.25 -14.14 10.23
CA THR A 49 -19.36 -13.90 9.31
C THR A 49 -20.28 -15.11 9.20
N ASP A 50 -19.80 -16.30 9.54
CA ASP A 50 -20.65 -17.48 9.63
C ASP A 50 -21.50 -17.34 10.89
N ALA A 51 -22.80 -17.07 10.71
CA ALA A 51 -23.79 -17.03 11.79
C ALA A 51 -23.93 -18.37 12.55
N GLU A 52 -23.13 -19.38 12.20
CA GLU A 52 -23.26 -20.77 12.63
C GLU A 52 -22.27 -21.18 13.74
N ASP A 53 -21.26 -20.38 14.05
CA ASP A 53 -20.37 -20.71 15.18
C ASP A 53 -20.94 -20.20 16.51
N ALA A 54 -21.79 -21.03 17.11
CA ALA A 54 -22.46 -20.76 18.37
C ALA A 54 -21.49 -20.47 19.53
N GLU A 55 -20.24 -20.93 19.45
CA GLU A 55 -19.23 -20.69 20.49
C GLU A 55 -18.63 -19.28 20.36
N ASN A 56 -18.24 -18.87 19.14
CA ASN A 56 -17.78 -17.52 18.87
C ASN A 56 -18.87 -16.47 19.16
N ALA A 57 -20.13 -16.75 18.83
CA ALA A 57 -21.26 -15.87 19.13
C ALA A 57 -21.47 -15.69 20.64
N LYS A 58 -21.46 -16.79 21.41
CA LYS A 58 -21.55 -16.75 22.88
C LYS A 58 -20.38 -16.00 23.52
N PHE A 59 -19.19 -16.15 22.96
CA PHE A 59 -18.01 -15.40 23.42
C PHE A 59 -18.21 -13.89 23.25
N ILE A 60 -18.58 -13.45 22.04
CA ILE A 60 -18.83 -12.03 21.74
C ILE A 60 -19.89 -11.47 22.69
N ASP A 61 -21.03 -12.15 22.83
CA ASP A 61 -22.11 -11.72 23.71
C ASP A 61 -21.68 -11.62 25.18
N THR A 62 -20.89 -12.59 25.67
CA THR A 62 -20.34 -12.56 27.03
C THR A 62 -19.41 -11.37 27.24
N VAL A 63 -18.54 -11.06 26.26
CA VAL A 63 -17.65 -9.90 26.33
C VAL A 63 -18.44 -8.60 26.34
N VAL A 64 -19.44 -8.47 25.47
CA VAL A 64 -20.32 -7.29 25.42
C VAL A 64 -21.06 -7.11 26.74
N SER A 65 -21.70 -8.18 27.24
CA SER A 65 -22.42 -8.18 28.51
C SER A 65 -21.53 -7.80 29.68
N THR A 66 -20.28 -8.31 29.73
CA THR A 66 -19.31 -7.96 30.76
C THR A 66 -18.89 -6.48 30.67
N LEU A 67 -18.67 -5.95 29.47
CA LEU A 67 -18.33 -4.54 29.27
C LEU A 67 -19.46 -3.62 29.71
N VAL A 68 -20.71 -3.97 29.38
CA VAL A 68 -21.92 -3.23 29.78
C VAL A 68 -22.18 -3.33 31.28
N ALA A 69 -21.93 -4.48 31.91
CA ALA A 69 -22.06 -4.63 33.35
C ALA A 69 -21.00 -3.80 34.09
N ASN A 70 -19.75 -3.83 33.64
CA ASN A 70 -18.65 -3.07 34.25
C ASN A 70 -18.82 -1.55 34.09
N SER A 71 -19.39 -1.07 32.98
CA SER A 71 -19.65 0.37 32.80
C SER A 71 -20.76 0.90 33.71
N LYS A 72 -21.61 0.02 34.25
CA LYS A 72 -22.68 0.36 35.20
C LYS A 72 -22.28 0.19 36.67
N ALA A 73 -21.08 -0.34 36.96
CA ALA A 73 -20.63 -0.59 38.32
C ALA A 73 -20.24 0.71 39.05
N PRO A 74 -20.66 0.91 40.32
CA PRO A 74 -20.30 2.10 41.10
C PRO A 74 -18.79 2.23 41.29
N GLY A 75 -18.20 3.38 40.96
CA GLY A 75 -16.77 3.66 41.12
C GLY A 75 -15.86 3.10 40.01
N ALA A 76 -16.41 2.43 38.99
CA ALA A 76 -15.63 2.02 37.84
C ALA A 76 -15.30 3.23 36.95
N VAL A 77 -14.05 3.33 36.49
CA VAL A 77 -13.67 4.26 35.41
C VAL A 77 -14.33 3.75 34.14
N SER A 78 -15.53 4.23 33.84
CA SER A 78 -16.21 3.90 32.59
C SER A 78 -15.41 4.50 31.43
N LEU A 79 -14.75 3.63 30.66
CA LEU A 79 -14.14 3.99 29.37
C LEU A 79 -15.19 4.34 28.31
N ILE A 80 -16.47 4.10 28.61
CA ILE A 80 -17.62 4.46 27.78
C ILE A 80 -18.15 5.80 28.31
N PRO A 81 -18.15 6.89 27.51
CA PRO A 81 -18.65 8.19 27.94
C PRO A 81 -20.08 8.08 28.49
N ALA A 82 -20.38 8.72 29.63
CA ALA A 82 -21.70 8.67 30.24
C ALA A 82 -22.82 9.26 29.35
N ALA A 83 -22.48 10.22 28.48
CA ALA A 83 -23.38 10.75 27.44
C ALA A 83 -23.67 9.74 26.30
N SER A 84 -22.91 8.64 26.27
CA SER A 84 -23.11 7.47 25.43
C SER A 84 -23.30 6.25 26.33
N LEU A 85 -24.18 6.31 27.35
CA LEU A 85 -24.73 5.11 28.01
C LEU A 85 -25.91 4.50 27.23
N GLU A 86 -26.30 5.15 26.13
CA GLU A 86 -26.97 4.54 24.98
C GLU A 86 -26.06 4.53 23.73
N PRO A 87 -24.87 3.89 23.70
CA PRO A 87 -24.49 3.27 22.44
C PRO A 87 -25.50 2.12 22.31
N PRO A 88 -26.28 2.00 21.21
CA PRO A 88 -27.11 0.82 21.05
C PRO A 88 -26.18 -0.37 21.28
N TYR A 89 -26.58 -1.35 22.09
CA TYR A 89 -25.81 -2.57 22.37
C TYR A 89 -25.08 -3.08 21.11
N GLU A 90 -25.72 -2.90 19.96
CA GLU A 90 -25.20 -3.02 18.60
C GLU A 90 -23.85 -2.35 18.30
N ALA A 91 -23.58 -1.11 18.70
CA ALA A 91 -22.30 -0.44 18.49
C ALA A 91 -21.15 -1.11 19.26
N ILE A 92 -21.40 -1.49 20.52
CA ILE A 92 -20.43 -2.24 21.33
C ILE A 92 -20.24 -3.63 20.73
N PHE A 93 -21.33 -4.30 20.37
CA PHE A 93 -21.34 -5.60 19.72
C PHE A 93 -20.52 -5.58 18.43
N ASN A 94 -20.74 -4.61 17.54
CA ASN A 94 -20.02 -4.46 16.28
C ASN A 94 -18.53 -4.16 16.50
N ALA A 95 -18.18 -3.35 17.51
CA ALA A 95 -16.77 -3.10 17.86
C ALA A 95 -16.08 -4.36 18.41
N VAL A 96 -16.73 -5.10 19.31
CA VAL A 96 -16.26 -6.37 19.86
C VAL A 96 -16.11 -7.41 18.74
N LYS A 97 -17.14 -7.58 17.91
CA LYS A 97 -17.13 -8.48 16.75
C LYS A 97 -15.97 -8.14 15.82
N GLY A 98 -15.83 -6.87 15.42
CA GLY A 98 -14.74 -6.42 14.54
C GLY A 98 -13.35 -6.65 15.13
N HIS A 99 -13.17 -6.42 16.43
CA HIS A 99 -11.89 -6.71 17.08
C HIS A 99 -11.61 -8.22 17.14
N PHE A 100 -12.62 -9.03 17.40
CA PHE A 100 -12.48 -10.49 17.42
C PHE A 100 -12.17 -11.05 16.02
N THR A 101 -12.84 -10.57 14.96
CA THR A 101 -12.50 -10.90 13.56
C THR A 101 -11.04 -10.57 13.25
N TYR A 102 -10.54 -9.42 13.72
CA TYR A 102 -9.14 -9.03 13.58
C TYR A 102 -8.20 -10.03 14.26
N LEU A 103 -8.54 -10.53 15.46
CA LEU A 103 -7.75 -11.53 16.17
C LEU A 103 -7.75 -12.88 15.42
N CYS A 104 -8.89 -13.35 14.91
CA CYS A 104 -8.96 -14.56 14.07
C CYS A 104 -8.05 -14.42 12.84
N GLY A 105 -8.11 -13.29 12.13
CA GLY A 105 -7.23 -13.03 10.99
C GLY A 105 -5.74 -12.96 11.36
N LYS A 106 -5.41 -12.51 12.58
CA LYS A 106 -4.04 -12.54 13.09
C LYS A 106 -3.58 -13.96 13.41
N TYR A 107 -4.45 -14.77 14.01
CA TYR A 107 -4.17 -16.18 14.26
C TYR A 107 -3.92 -16.93 12.95
N GLN A 108 -4.81 -16.79 11.96
CA GLN A 108 -4.64 -17.41 10.63
C GLN A 108 -3.31 -17.02 9.98
N GLN A 109 -2.84 -15.78 10.10
CA GLN A 109 -1.52 -15.35 9.61
C GLN A 109 -0.33 -16.08 10.26
N THR A 110 -0.51 -16.68 11.44
CA THR A 110 0.54 -17.45 12.14
C THR A 110 0.59 -18.91 11.70
N VAL A 111 -0.57 -19.52 11.41
CA VAL A 111 -0.70 -20.97 11.17
C VAL A 111 -0.93 -21.34 9.69
N ASP A 112 -1.49 -20.44 8.89
CA ASP A 112 -1.77 -20.65 7.46
C ASP A 112 -0.78 -19.85 6.58
N PRO A 113 0.08 -20.52 5.79
CA PRO A 113 0.98 -19.87 4.85
C PRO A 113 0.28 -18.96 3.83
N ALA A 114 -0.93 -19.29 3.38
CA ALA A 114 -1.69 -18.50 2.42
C ALA A 114 -2.19 -17.19 3.08
N ALA A 115 -2.79 -17.27 4.27
CA ALA A 115 -3.15 -16.10 5.05
C ALA A 115 -1.94 -15.23 5.41
N LYS A 116 -0.79 -15.83 5.74
CA LYS A 116 0.48 -15.13 5.97
C LYS A 116 0.94 -14.36 4.72
N GLY A 117 0.88 -14.99 3.55
CA GLY A 117 1.18 -14.37 2.26
C GLY A 117 0.27 -13.18 1.96
N LYS A 118 -1.05 -13.35 2.12
CA LYS A 118 -2.05 -12.26 1.97
C LYS A 118 -1.78 -11.11 2.94
N GLY A 119 -1.43 -11.42 4.19
CA GLY A 119 -1.07 -10.44 5.21
C GLY A 119 0.15 -9.60 4.84
N LYS A 120 1.23 -10.24 4.37
CA LYS A 120 2.43 -9.54 3.88
C LYS A 120 2.12 -8.64 2.69
N LYS A 121 1.42 -9.18 1.68
CA LYS A 121 0.99 -8.41 0.51
C LYS A 121 0.15 -7.19 0.88
N LYS A 122 -0.80 -7.33 1.81
CA LYS A 122 -1.61 -6.20 2.30
C LYS A 122 -0.76 -5.10 2.95
N VAL A 123 0.26 -5.47 3.73
CA VAL A 123 1.19 -4.52 4.36
C VAL A 123 2.02 -3.80 3.30
N GLU A 124 2.55 -4.53 2.32
CA GLU A 124 3.28 -3.98 1.17
C GLU A 124 2.38 -3.02 0.37
N ASP A 125 1.20 -3.44 -0.05
CA ASP A 125 0.21 -2.62 -0.77
C ASP A 125 -0.17 -1.35 0.01
N SER A 126 -0.33 -1.47 1.34
CA SER A 126 -0.60 -0.32 2.20
C SER A 126 0.56 0.66 2.24
N ARG A 127 1.79 0.15 2.31
CA ARG A 127 3.02 0.96 2.27
C ARG A 127 3.17 1.68 0.93
N HIS A 128 3.02 0.98 -0.19
CA HIS A 128 3.08 1.57 -1.53
C HIS A 128 2.02 2.67 -1.69
N ARG A 129 0.77 2.42 -1.26
CA ARG A 129 -0.29 3.45 -1.25
C ARG A 129 0.06 4.66 -0.42
N GLY A 130 0.62 4.48 0.78
CA GLY A 130 1.06 5.59 1.64
C GLY A 130 2.18 6.43 1.02
N GLN A 131 3.17 5.77 0.42
CA GLN A 131 4.27 6.43 -0.29
C GLN A 131 3.76 7.20 -1.52
N LYS A 132 2.84 6.62 -2.28
CA LYS A 132 2.20 7.23 -3.44
C LYS A 132 1.41 8.48 -3.05
N LYS A 133 0.55 8.38 -2.02
CA LYS A 133 -0.18 9.52 -1.44
C LYS A 133 0.76 10.66 -1.01
N THR A 134 1.88 10.33 -0.36
CA THR A 134 2.89 11.32 0.05
C THR A 134 3.56 11.98 -1.16
N LYS A 135 3.86 11.21 -2.22
CA LYS A 135 4.43 11.71 -3.47
C LYS A 135 3.46 12.66 -4.17
N LEU A 136 2.17 12.29 -4.23
CA LEU A 136 1.10 13.11 -4.79
C LEU A 136 0.94 14.41 -4.01
N ALA A 137 0.83 14.35 -2.69
CA ALA A 137 0.67 15.54 -1.85
C ALA A 137 1.83 16.54 -2.05
N ARG A 138 3.09 16.05 -2.09
CA ARG A 138 4.25 16.90 -2.39
C ARG A 138 4.12 17.59 -3.73
N ARG A 139 3.90 16.83 -4.81
CA ARG A 139 3.81 17.39 -6.17
C ARG A 139 2.65 18.39 -6.31
N MET A 140 1.49 18.06 -5.74
CA MET A 140 0.34 18.96 -5.71
C MET A 140 0.63 20.28 -4.99
N GLY A 141 1.49 20.26 -3.95
CA GLY A 141 1.94 21.45 -3.24
C GLY A 141 2.69 22.46 -4.12
N HIS A 142 3.34 21.98 -5.19
CA HIS A 142 4.21 22.78 -6.08
C HIS A 142 3.60 23.05 -7.46
N VAL A 143 2.38 22.56 -7.74
CA VAL A 143 1.70 22.79 -9.01
C VAL A 143 1.51 24.27 -9.30
N SER A 144 1.12 25.08 -8.30
CA SER A 144 0.86 26.51 -8.51
C SER A 144 2.12 27.29 -8.87
N GLU A 145 3.29 26.87 -8.36
CA GLU A 145 4.57 27.49 -8.68
C GLU A 145 4.98 27.15 -10.11
N PHE A 146 4.93 25.87 -10.48
CA PHE A 146 5.16 25.41 -11.84
C PHE A 146 4.24 26.09 -12.87
N GLU A 147 2.93 26.16 -12.59
CA GLU A 147 1.97 26.82 -13.47
C GLU A 147 2.29 28.31 -13.70
N LYS A 148 2.77 29.00 -12.65
CA LYS A 148 3.20 30.39 -12.72
C LYS A 148 4.46 30.55 -13.57
N GLU A 149 5.46 29.68 -13.40
CA GLU A 149 6.71 29.73 -14.17
C GLU A 149 6.50 29.51 -15.66
N HIS A 150 5.56 28.62 -16.02
CA HIS A 150 5.26 28.30 -17.42
C HIS A 150 4.11 29.12 -18.02
N ALA A 151 3.47 30.01 -17.24
CA ALA A 151 2.29 30.76 -17.65
C ALA A 151 1.15 29.88 -18.21
N ILE A 152 0.87 28.77 -17.53
CA ILE A 152 -0.16 27.77 -17.88
C ILE A 152 -1.11 27.52 -16.70
N SER A 153 -2.20 26.77 -16.93
CA SER A 153 -3.16 26.38 -15.88
C SER A 153 -3.79 25.02 -16.17
N GLY A 154 -4.11 24.25 -15.14
CA GLY A 154 -4.79 22.95 -15.26
C GLY A 154 -3.86 21.74 -15.12
N ILE A 155 -2.62 21.95 -14.67
CA ILE A 155 -1.64 20.90 -14.39
C ILE A 155 -2.07 20.07 -13.18
N SER A 156 -2.78 20.66 -12.23
CA SER A 156 -3.35 19.96 -11.09
C SER A 156 -4.14 18.72 -11.49
N ASP A 157 -4.90 18.82 -12.59
CA ASP A 157 -5.75 17.73 -13.06
C ASP A 157 -4.91 16.56 -13.58
N PHE A 158 -3.81 16.84 -14.29
CA PHE A 158 -2.85 15.83 -14.74
C PHE A 158 -2.16 15.13 -13.56
N VAL A 159 -1.74 15.90 -12.56
CA VAL A 159 -1.05 15.36 -11.38
C VAL A 159 -2.01 14.54 -10.49
N ALA A 160 -3.27 14.96 -10.40
CA ALA A 160 -4.30 14.31 -9.59
C ALA A 160 -4.66 12.88 -10.04
N PHE A 161 -4.40 12.53 -11.30
CA PHE A 161 -4.55 11.17 -11.79
C PHE A 161 -3.61 10.16 -11.11
N ASP A 162 -2.56 10.64 -10.42
CA ASP A 162 -1.71 9.82 -9.56
C ASP A 162 -1.02 8.66 -10.32
N TYR A 163 -0.55 8.89 -11.55
CA TYR A 163 0.12 7.87 -12.37
C TYR A 163 1.63 7.84 -12.17
N MET A 164 2.01 7.78 -10.91
CA MET A 164 3.40 7.79 -10.48
C MET A 164 3.93 6.36 -10.39
N SER A 165 5.18 6.18 -10.79
CA SER A 165 5.89 4.92 -10.59
C SER A 165 5.84 4.49 -9.13
N SER A 166 5.72 3.19 -8.89
CA SER A 166 5.93 2.60 -7.57
C SER A 166 7.32 2.94 -7.04
N LYS A 167 7.51 2.66 -5.76
CA LYS A 167 8.81 2.70 -5.13
C LYS A 167 9.04 1.37 -4.45
N ASP A 168 10.06 0.68 -4.89
CA ASP A 168 10.31 -0.71 -4.49
C ASP A 168 11.62 -0.78 -3.70
N ASP A 169 11.60 -1.53 -2.60
CA ASP A 169 12.73 -1.65 -1.66
C ASP A 169 13.48 -2.97 -1.84
N GLY A 170 13.36 -3.59 -3.02
CA GLY A 170 13.94 -4.88 -3.31
C GLY A 170 14.34 -5.02 -4.78
N PRO A 171 15.05 -6.12 -5.11
CA PRO A 171 15.72 -6.29 -6.39
C PRO A 171 14.80 -6.56 -7.58
N GLY A 172 13.52 -6.89 -7.35
CA GLY A 172 12.62 -7.29 -8.43
C GLY A 172 13.17 -8.51 -9.17
N LEU A 173 13.35 -8.37 -10.49
CA LEU A 173 13.89 -9.38 -11.40
C LEU A 173 15.42 -9.34 -11.54
N VAL A 174 16.10 -8.31 -11.03
CA VAL A 174 17.58 -8.27 -11.05
C VAL A 174 18.19 -9.02 -9.87
N SER A 175 19.50 -9.29 -9.94
CA SER A 175 20.21 -9.89 -8.80
C SER A 175 20.27 -8.93 -7.60
N LYS A 176 20.33 -9.48 -6.37
CA LYS A 176 20.48 -8.68 -5.14
C LYS A 176 21.76 -7.85 -5.16
N GLU A 177 22.82 -8.42 -5.70
CA GLU A 177 24.15 -7.80 -5.81
C GLU A 177 24.12 -6.62 -6.77
N THR A 178 23.54 -6.80 -7.96
CA THR A 178 23.36 -5.73 -8.96
C THR A 178 22.52 -4.58 -8.40
N TRP A 179 21.40 -4.93 -7.76
CA TRP A 179 20.53 -3.93 -7.13
C TRP A 179 21.25 -3.15 -6.03
N ALA A 180 21.93 -3.86 -5.12
CA ALA A 180 22.68 -3.26 -4.03
C ALA A 180 23.82 -2.37 -4.52
N GLN A 181 24.48 -2.75 -5.62
CA GLN A 181 25.53 -1.93 -6.24
C GLN A 181 24.97 -0.62 -6.78
N LYS A 182 23.84 -0.62 -7.50
CA LYS A 182 23.20 0.62 -7.99
C LYS A 182 22.71 1.44 -6.79
N ALA A 183 21.96 0.84 -5.87
CA ALA A 183 21.46 1.51 -4.66
C ALA A 183 22.58 2.15 -3.83
N GLY A 184 23.74 1.49 -3.70
CA GLY A 184 24.91 1.98 -2.97
C GLY A 184 25.51 3.27 -3.55
N ARG A 185 25.37 3.52 -4.86
CA ARG A 185 25.85 4.77 -5.50
C ARG A 185 25.06 6.00 -5.06
N TYR A 186 23.79 5.80 -4.72
CA TYR A 186 22.87 6.86 -4.30
C TYR A 186 22.71 6.90 -2.77
N GLY A 187 23.32 5.95 -2.05
CA GLY A 187 23.22 5.81 -0.61
C GLY A 187 24.20 6.71 0.15
N GLY A 188 23.72 7.84 0.66
CA GLY A 188 24.34 8.45 1.85
C GLY A 188 24.12 7.58 3.09
N CYS A 189 25.06 7.58 4.04
CA CYS A 189 24.97 6.76 5.24
C CYS A 189 23.61 6.97 5.95
N ARG A 190 22.76 5.92 5.99
CA ARG A 190 21.50 5.78 6.77
C ARG A 190 20.16 5.99 6.05
N LYS A 191 20.09 6.26 4.74
CA LYS A 191 18.79 6.27 4.03
C LYS A 191 18.47 4.89 3.44
N THR A 192 17.23 4.43 3.61
CA THR A 192 16.69 3.32 2.82
C THR A 192 16.58 3.79 1.37
N MET A 193 17.13 3.01 0.45
CA MET A 193 17.13 3.28 -0.98
C MET A 193 15.94 2.59 -1.64
N LEU A 194 15.22 3.34 -2.47
CA LEU A 194 14.07 2.84 -3.20
C LEU A 194 14.32 2.94 -4.70
N GLU A 195 14.10 1.84 -5.39
CA GLU A 195 14.02 1.80 -6.84
C GLU A 195 12.74 2.50 -7.31
N VAL A 196 12.83 3.26 -8.39
CA VAL A 196 11.68 3.83 -9.11
C VAL A 196 11.58 3.16 -10.48
N PRO A 197 10.67 2.19 -10.66
CA PRO A 197 10.49 1.53 -11.95
C PRO A 197 9.98 2.47 -13.04
N ARG A 198 10.39 2.21 -14.28
CA ARG A 198 9.82 2.86 -15.47
C ARG A 198 8.44 2.26 -15.77
N LEU A 199 7.42 3.10 -15.84
CA LEU A 199 6.13 2.71 -16.43
C LEU A 199 6.25 2.86 -17.95
N GLN A 200 6.25 1.75 -18.70
CA GLN A 200 6.47 1.80 -20.16
C GLN A 200 5.36 2.54 -20.90
N TRP A 201 4.11 2.37 -20.45
CA TRP A 201 2.96 3.03 -21.04
C TRP A 201 2.91 4.54 -20.81
N ARG A 202 3.73 5.10 -19.90
CA ARG A 202 3.67 6.53 -19.53
C ARG A 202 4.53 7.37 -20.48
N ASP A 203 3.93 8.37 -21.11
CA ASP A 203 4.65 9.31 -21.97
C ASP A 203 5.79 10.02 -21.23
N GLU A 204 6.90 10.28 -21.92
CA GLU A 204 8.06 10.94 -21.35
C GLU A 204 7.73 12.33 -20.77
N LYS A 205 6.84 13.09 -21.42
CA LYS A 205 6.44 14.43 -20.96
C LYS A 205 5.78 14.40 -19.60
N VAL A 206 5.02 13.33 -19.30
CA VAL A 206 4.46 13.12 -17.96
C VAL A 206 5.59 12.91 -16.94
N SER A 207 6.60 12.11 -17.29
CA SER A 207 7.76 11.88 -16.43
C SER A 207 8.54 13.18 -16.20
N ARG A 208 8.75 14.00 -17.24
CA ARG A 208 9.40 15.33 -17.11
C ARG A 208 8.62 16.28 -16.21
N LEU A 209 7.31 16.38 -16.37
CA LEU A 209 6.43 17.16 -15.48
C LEU A 209 6.61 16.73 -14.02
N TYR A 210 6.61 15.43 -13.80
CA TYR A 210 6.77 14.84 -12.47
C TYR A 210 8.15 15.07 -11.86
N TYR A 211 9.21 15.16 -12.66
CA TYR A 211 10.56 15.47 -12.22
C TYR A 211 10.75 16.95 -11.95
N ALA A 212 10.24 17.83 -12.81
CA ALA A 212 10.25 19.28 -12.56
C ALA A 212 9.53 19.62 -11.24
N LEU A 213 8.36 19.03 -10.98
CA LEU A 213 7.65 19.22 -9.70
C LEU A 213 8.41 18.63 -8.49
N ASP A 214 9.13 17.51 -8.68
CA ASP A 214 9.94 16.94 -7.60
C ASP A 214 11.19 17.81 -7.32
N LYS A 215 11.76 18.45 -8.35
CA LYS A 215 12.88 19.41 -8.24
C LYS A 215 12.48 20.69 -7.51
N ILE A 216 11.37 21.33 -7.91
CA ILE A 216 10.82 22.50 -7.19
C ILE A 216 10.65 22.18 -5.71
N ALA A 217 10.07 21.01 -5.41
CA ALA A 217 9.89 20.59 -4.02
C ALA A 217 11.22 20.41 -3.27
N TRP A 218 12.23 19.86 -3.94
CA TRP A 218 13.57 19.69 -3.37
C TRP A 218 14.25 21.03 -3.10
N ASP A 219 14.17 21.97 -4.04
CA ASP A 219 14.72 23.32 -3.94
C ASP A 219 14.01 24.13 -2.84
N ALA A 220 12.73 23.86 -2.60
CA ALA A 220 11.97 24.37 -1.45
C ALA A 220 12.36 23.73 -0.10
N GLY A 221 13.33 22.80 -0.08
CA GLY A 221 13.82 22.14 1.12
C GLY A 221 13.01 20.91 1.55
N GLU A 222 12.06 20.44 0.74
CA GLU A 222 11.34 19.20 1.04
C GLU A 222 12.21 17.97 0.78
N THR A 223 12.76 17.40 1.85
CA THR A 223 13.56 16.18 1.73
C THR A 223 12.69 14.93 1.72
N SER A 224 12.98 14.04 0.77
CA SER A 224 12.47 12.67 0.82
C SER A 224 13.12 11.91 1.99
N THR A 225 12.29 11.23 2.80
CA THR A 225 12.76 10.34 3.87
C THR A 225 13.66 9.21 3.33
N HIS A 226 13.47 8.84 2.06
CA HIS A 226 14.18 7.75 1.38
C HIS A 226 15.03 8.32 0.24
N GLY A 227 16.22 7.76 0.03
CA GLY A 227 16.96 7.95 -1.21
C GLY A 227 16.29 7.17 -2.33
N ARG A 228 16.47 7.63 -3.57
CA ARG A 228 15.82 7.03 -4.75
C ARG A 228 16.85 6.85 -5.85
N PHE A 229 16.62 5.87 -6.70
CA PHE A 229 17.32 5.75 -7.97
C PHE A 229 16.37 5.19 -9.01
N HIS A 230 16.61 5.55 -10.28
CA HIS A 230 15.83 5.03 -11.39
C HIS A 230 16.20 3.58 -11.66
N GLY A 231 15.17 2.75 -11.86
CA GLY A 231 15.27 1.29 -11.82
C GLY A 231 16.06 0.63 -12.95
N PHE A 232 15.79 -0.64 -13.14
CA PHE A 232 16.41 -1.48 -14.17
C PHE A 232 15.43 -1.77 -15.31
N GLN A 233 15.94 -2.11 -16.50
CA GLN A 233 15.11 -2.44 -17.67
C GLN A 233 14.24 -3.67 -17.36
N GLU A 234 14.83 -4.65 -16.69
CA GLU A 234 14.18 -5.89 -16.25
C GLU A 234 13.07 -5.62 -15.23
N ASN A 235 13.15 -4.51 -14.49
CA ASN A 235 12.14 -4.13 -13.50
C ASN A 235 11.11 -3.14 -14.07
N THR A 236 11.10 -2.88 -15.38
CA THR A 236 10.10 -2.00 -15.99
C THR A 236 8.68 -2.55 -15.79
N ASP A 237 7.73 -1.65 -15.53
CA ASP A 237 6.32 -1.99 -15.43
C ASP A 237 5.69 -1.91 -16.83
N VAL A 238 5.43 -3.10 -17.37
CA VAL A 238 4.80 -3.32 -18.68
C VAL A 238 3.28 -3.38 -18.60
N ASP A 239 2.71 -3.43 -17.39
CA ASP A 239 1.27 -3.59 -17.21
C ASP A 239 0.55 -2.35 -17.70
N LYS A 240 -0.59 -2.56 -18.37
CA LYS A 240 -1.50 -1.48 -18.75
C LYS A 240 -1.98 -0.70 -17.51
N PRO A 241 -2.30 0.60 -17.63
CA PRO A 241 -2.83 1.37 -16.53
C PRO A 241 -4.14 0.73 -16.00
N LYS A 242 -4.23 0.59 -14.68
CA LYS A 242 -5.36 -0.05 -13.98
C LYS A 242 -6.64 0.80 -13.97
N CYS A 243 -6.55 2.05 -14.42
CA CYS A 243 -7.66 2.99 -14.50
C CYS A 243 -7.55 3.84 -15.77
N ARG A 244 -8.63 4.57 -16.08
CA ARG A 244 -8.72 5.42 -17.28
C ARG A 244 -7.75 6.59 -17.17
N VAL A 245 -6.83 6.67 -18.12
CA VAL A 245 -5.82 7.73 -18.28
C VAL A 245 -6.18 8.62 -19.46
N PRO A 246 -5.91 9.94 -19.43
CA PRO A 246 -5.93 10.77 -20.63
C PRO A 246 -4.97 10.21 -21.69
N ARG A 247 -5.33 10.33 -22.97
CA ARG A 247 -4.51 9.83 -24.08
C ARG A 247 -3.16 10.54 -24.11
N SER A 248 -3.13 11.83 -23.78
CA SER A 248 -1.91 12.63 -23.72
C SER A 248 -0.89 12.18 -22.66
N MET A 249 -1.28 11.29 -21.74
CA MET A 249 -0.37 10.70 -20.74
C MET A 249 0.20 9.33 -21.17
N LEU A 250 -0.29 8.79 -22.28
CA LEU A 250 0.11 7.49 -22.80
C LEU A 250 1.22 7.62 -23.84
N ASP A 251 2.21 6.75 -23.75
CA ASP A 251 3.24 6.61 -24.77
C ASP A 251 2.66 5.94 -26.03
N GLU A 252 2.70 6.66 -27.15
CA GLU A 252 2.13 6.19 -28.42
C GLU A 252 2.89 4.97 -28.98
N GLY A 253 4.21 4.89 -28.75
CA GLY A 253 5.02 3.75 -29.17
C GLY A 253 4.58 2.49 -28.44
N TRP A 254 4.41 2.57 -27.12
CA TRP A 254 3.88 1.49 -26.29
C TRP A 254 2.49 1.05 -26.74
N ILE A 255 1.57 1.98 -27.01
CA ILE A 255 0.20 1.64 -27.47
C ILE A 255 0.22 0.83 -28.77
N VAL A 256 1.06 1.26 -29.72
CA VAL A 256 1.23 0.59 -31.02
C VAL A 256 1.87 -0.80 -30.81
N ALA A 257 2.97 -0.87 -30.07
CA ALA A 257 3.73 -2.10 -29.84
C ALA A 257 2.91 -3.15 -29.07
N SER A 258 2.14 -2.73 -28.06
CA SER A 258 1.37 -3.64 -27.23
C SER A 258 0.04 -4.07 -27.86
N GLY A 259 -0.31 -3.56 -29.06
CA GLY A 259 -1.60 -3.81 -29.70
C GLY A 259 -2.82 -3.28 -28.93
N ASN A 260 -2.64 -2.43 -27.92
CA ASN A 260 -3.69 -1.96 -27.01
C ASN A 260 -4.48 -0.78 -27.59
N GLN A 261 -4.90 -0.86 -28.86
CA GLN A 261 -5.60 0.23 -29.55
C GLN A 261 -6.96 0.57 -28.92
N ASN A 262 -7.57 -0.38 -28.19
CA ASN A 262 -8.86 -0.22 -27.53
C ASN A 262 -8.76 0.20 -26.05
N ILE A 263 -7.65 0.82 -25.64
CA ILE A 263 -7.51 1.30 -24.25
C ILE A 263 -8.59 2.35 -23.94
N ILE A 264 -9.34 2.13 -22.86
CA ILE A 264 -10.38 3.08 -22.45
C ILE A 264 -9.70 4.29 -21.80
N VAL A 265 -9.66 5.39 -22.53
CA VAL A 265 -9.07 6.65 -22.07
C VAL A 265 -10.05 7.48 -21.23
N ALA A 266 -9.51 8.28 -20.32
CA ALA A 266 -10.25 9.34 -19.65
C ALA A 266 -10.36 10.56 -20.57
N PRO A 267 -11.35 11.45 -20.35
CA PRO A 267 -11.35 12.77 -20.98
C PRO A 267 -10.07 13.54 -20.66
N GLU A 268 -9.57 14.29 -21.64
CA GLU A 268 -8.47 15.22 -21.41
C GLU A 268 -8.87 16.30 -20.40
N PRO A 269 -7.99 16.66 -19.45
CA PRO A 269 -8.17 17.84 -18.62
C PRO A 269 -8.43 19.10 -19.45
N LYS A 270 -9.23 20.01 -18.90
CA LYS A 270 -9.52 21.29 -19.54
C LYS A 270 -8.36 22.27 -19.29
N GLY A 271 -8.14 23.20 -20.21
CA GLY A 271 -7.24 24.34 -20.02
C GLY A 271 -5.84 24.17 -20.61
N VAL A 272 -5.17 23.03 -20.37
CA VAL A 272 -3.82 22.78 -20.88
C VAL A 272 -3.72 21.42 -21.56
N LYS A 273 -2.99 21.37 -22.68
CA LYS A 273 -2.61 20.11 -23.30
C LYS A 273 -1.18 19.81 -22.90
N LEU A 274 -0.95 18.67 -22.25
CA LEU A 274 0.38 18.26 -21.79
C LEU A 274 1.44 18.32 -22.88
N LYS A 275 1.05 18.00 -24.13
CA LYS A 275 1.95 18.04 -25.28
C LYS A 275 2.47 19.44 -25.65
N ASP A 276 1.75 20.49 -25.29
CA ASP A 276 2.08 21.88 -25.61
C ASP A 276 3.02 22.50 -24.55
N ILE A 277 3.24 21.80 -23.42
CA ILE A 277 4.14 22.24 -22.36
C ILE A 277 5.56 21.88 -22.75
N LYS A 278 6.44 22.87 -22.73
CA LYS A 278 7.88 22.69 -22.88
C LYS A 278 8.52 22.74 -21.50
N ILE A 279 9.14 21.63 -21.10
CA ILE A 279 9.89 21.48 -19.86
C ILE A 279 11.34 21.27 -20.27
N GLU A 280 12.19 22.26 -20.05
CA GLU A 280 13.60 22.25 -20.45
C GLU A 280 14.42 21.30 -19.59
N ASP A 281 15.56 20.83 -20.09
CA ASP A 281 16.44 19.94 -19.32
C ASP A 281 16.96 20.61 -18.04
N SER A 282 17.12 21.93 -18.03
CA SER A 282 17.53 22.71 -16.84
C SER A 282 16.53 22.65 -15.69
N GLU A 283 15.28 22.28 -15.95
CA GLU A 283 14.22 22.13 -14.95
C GLU A 283 14.21 20.76 -14.30
N LEU A 284 15.09 19.85 -14.73
CA LEU A 284 15.24 18.52 -14.17
C LEU A 284 16.57 18.39 -13.43
N ASP A 285 16.68 17.39 -12.56
CA ASP A 285 17.95 17.01 -11.98
C ASP A 285 18.75 16.16 -12.98
N GLN A 286 20.09 16.19 -12.85
CA GLN A 286 20.97 15.45 -13.75
C GLN A 286 20.71 13.93 -13.72
N GLU A 287 20.34 13.40 -12.55
CA GLU A 287 20.00 11.98 -12.37
C GLU A 287 18.70 11.62 -13.11
N ASP A 288 17.71 12.51 -13.10
CA ASP A 288 16.45 12.32 -13.82
C ASP A 288 16.67 12.37 -15.33
N LEU A 289 17.50 13.30 -15.82
CA LEU A 289 17.88 13.38 -17.23
C LEU A 289 18.62 12.13 -17.71
N ALA A 290 19.58 11.65 -16.89
CA ALA A 290 20.31 10.42 -17.19
C ALA A 290 19.36 9.22 -17.32
N ALA A 291 18.38 9.12 -16.43
CA ALA A 291 17.38 8.05 -16.49
C ALA A 291 16.44 8.16 -17.70
N LEU A 292 15.97 9.37 -18.05
CA LEU A 292 15.16 9.56 -19.26
C LEU A 292 15.94 9.14 -20.51
N LYS A 293 17.23 9.44 -20.57
CA LYS A 293 18.11 8.99 -21.66
C LYS A 293 18.26 7.47 -21.69
N GLU A 294 18.56 6.86 -20.54
CA GLU A 294 18.67 5.41 -20.37
C GLU A 294 17.37 4.70 -20.83
N TRP A 295 16.21 5.25 -20.48
CA TRP A 295 14.92 4.69 -20.89
C TRP A 295 14.66 4.78 -22.39
N ARG A 296 15.04 5.89 -23.05
CA ARG A 296 14.95 5.97 -24.52
C ARG A 296 15.82 4.93 -25.20
N GLU A 297 16.99 4.64 -24.63
CA GLU A 297 17.89 3.59 -25.13
C GLU A 297 17.21 2.21 -24.99
N TRP A 298 16.58 1.92 -23.84
CA TRP A 298 15.80 0.69 -23.65
C TRP A 298 14.65 0.55 -24.65
N ASP A 299 13.93 1.63 -24.92
CA ASP A 299 12.78 1.65 -25.84
C ASP A 299 13.23 1.55 -27.32
N SER A 300 14.49 1.88 -27.61
CA SER A 300 15.07 1.81 -28.97
C SER A 300 15.66 0.45 -29.30
N GLU A 301 16.02 -0.35 -28.29
CA GLU A 301 16.44 -1.71 -28.50
C GLU A 301 15.24 -2.55 -28.94
N PRO A 302 15.33 -3.33 -30.03
CA PRO A 302 14.26 -4.23 -30.43
C PRO A 302 14.08 -5.24 -29.31
N SER A 303 13.10 -4.98 -28.47
CA SER A 303 12.75 -5.79 -27.33
C SER A 303 12.50 -7.21 -27.85
N GLN A 304 13.36 -8.16 -27.47
CA GLN A 304 13.07 -9.59 -27.60
C GLN A 304 11.93 -9.92 -26.63
N ILE A 305 10.75 -9.37 -26.86
CA ILE A 305 9.55 -9.77 -26.15
C ILE A 305 9.16 -11.11 -26.76
N ASN A 306 9.77 -12.19 -26.26
CA ASN A 306 9.14 -13.49 -26.29
C ASN A 306 7.87 -13.36 -25.43
N ILE A 307 6.78 -12.92 -26.05
CA ILE A 307 5.44 -13.17 -25.53
C ILE A 307 5.22 -14.66 -25.74
N ASP A 308 5.80 -15.48 -24.86
CA ASP A 308 5.34 -16.86 -24.72
C ASP A 308 3.92 -16.78 -24.16
N ASP A 309 2.96 -16.78 -25.08
CA ASP A 309 1.53 -17.06 -24.86
C ASP A 309 1.35 -18.53 -24.41
N THR A 310 2.01 -18.93 -23.32
CA THR A 310 1.76 -20.21 -22.64
C THR A 310 1.37 -19.97 -21.19
N ASN A 311 0.19 -19.39 -21.03
CA ASN A 311 -0.72 -19.80 -19.96
C ASN A 311 -2.11 -20.04 -20.56
N VAL A 312 -2.18 -21.01 -21.47
CA VAL A 312 -3.40 -21.81 -21.67
C VAL A 312 -3.46 -22.76 -20.47
N GLY A 313 -4.53 -22.66 -19.69
CA GLY A 313 -4.67 -23.35 -18.41
C GLY A 313 -4.96 -24.85 -18.49
N GLU A 314 -5.48 -25.32 -17.35
CA GLU A 314 -5.92 -26.69 -16.99
C GLU A 314 -4.75 -27.60 -16.55
N VAL A 315 -4.68 -28.13 -15.33
CA VAL A 315 -5.68 -28.52 -14.30
C VAL A 315 -5.09 -28.30 -12.90
#